data_AF-A0A6J2MF09-F1
#
_entry.id   AF-A0A6J2MF09-F1
#
_cell.length_a   1.000
_cell.length_b   1.000
_cell.length_c   1.000
_cell.angle_alpha   90.00
_cell.angle_beta   90.00
_cell.angle_gamma   90.00
#
_symmetry.space_group_name_H-M   'P 1'
#
loop_
_entity.id
_entity.type
_entity.pdbx_description
1 polymer ?
#
loop_
_entity_poly.entity_id
_entity_poly.type
_entity_poly.pdbx_seq_one_letter_code
_entity_poly.pdbx_strand_id
1 'polypeptide(L)'
;MARLCECPQRLEKSFILDGVAVSTTARSYERLRPKLWSAIPPYNAQQDYHTHRYFSSHVVPPILQKTDQDHGGTGRDGWIVDYFHIFGQGQRYLNRRSWAGAGHSLQQVTGHSYYNADLKTNRGFNGRFGYRRNTPALRQRSSVFGEVTPFPLF
;
A
#
# COMPACT_ATOMS: atom_id res chain seq x y z
N MET A 1 -18.13 11.09 22.48
CA MET A 1 -16.89 10.98 21.68
C MET A 1 -17.21 11.31 20.23
N ALA A 2 -17.15 12.60 19.87
CA ALA A 2 -17.50 13.09 18.55
C ALA A 2 -16.43 12.64 17.54
N ARG A 3 -16.78 11.70 16.65
CA ARG A 3 -15.98 11.43 15.45
C ARG A 3 -16.13 12.65 14.54
N LEU A 4 -15.16 13.56 14.61
CA LEU A 4 -14.99 14.64 13.64
C LEU A 4 -15.01 13.99 12.25
N CYS A 5 -16.06 14.24 11.48
CA CYS A 5 -16.07 13.96 10.05
C CYS A 5 -14.89 14.71 9.43
N GLU A 6 -13.80 14.02 9.14
CA GLU A 6 -12.75 14.60 8.31
C GLU A 6 -13.38 14.94 6.95
N CYS A 7 -13.32 16.23 6.57
CA CYS A 7 -13.85 16.70 5.30
C CYS A 7 -13.25 15.84 4.16
N PRO A 8 -14.06 15.37 3.19
CA PRO A 8 -13.59 14.64 2.02
C PRO A 8 -12.45 15.38 1.29
N GLN A 9 -12.51 16.72 1.24
CA GLN A 9 -11.45 17.55 0.66
C GLN A 9 -10.12 17.51 1.45
N ARG A 10 -10.16 17.28 2.76
CA ARG A 10 -8.96 17.08 3.59
C ARG A 10 -8.36 15.70 3.30
N LEU A 11 -9.22 14.70 3.16
CA LEU A 11 -8.83 13.35 2.76
C LEU A 11 -8.27 13.31 1.33
N GLU A 12 -8.87 14.03 0.38
CA GLU A 12 -8.39 14.21 -1.00
C GLU A 12 -7.08 15.01 -1.05
N LYS A 13 -6.91 16.04 -0.19
CA LYS A 13 -5.62 16.75 -0.06
C LYS A 13 -4.53 15.90 0.60
N SER A 14 -4.90 14.99 1.50
CA SER A 14 -3.99 13.96 2.03
C SER A 14 -3.86 12.74 1.12
N PHE A 15 -4.73 12.61 0.11
CA PHE A 15 -4.68 11.59 -0.92
C PHE A 15 -3.62 11.98 -1.92
N ILE A 16 -2.37 11.84 -1.50
CA ILE A 16 -1.25 12.08 -2.38
C ILE A 16 -0.86 10.71 -2.91
N LEU A 17 -1.33 10.40 -4.12
CA LEU A 17 -0.81 9.30 -4.92
C LEU A 17 0.72 9.33 -4.85
N ASP A 18 1.28 8.39 -4.09
CA ASP A 18 2.72 8.26 -3.87
C ASP A 18 3.49 8.11 -5.20
N GLY A 19 2.76 7.72 -6.27
CA GLY A 19 3.24 7.71 -7.64
C GLY A 19 3.89 9.03 -8.10
N VAL A 20 3.48 10.22 -7.64
CA VAL A 20 4.16 11.47 -8.05
C VAL A 20 5.53 11.62 -7.38
N ALA A 21 5.63 11.32 -6.09
CA ALA A 21 6.88 11.39 -5.35
C ALA A 21 7.88 10.31 -5.82
N VAL A 22 7.37 9.08 -5.99
CA VAL A 22 8.13 7.95 -6.52
C VAL A 22 8.55 8.22 -7.97
N SER A 23 7.66 8.70 -8.85
CA SER A 23 8.02 8.99 -10.25
C SER A 23 9.00 10.15 -10.38
N THR A 24 8.90 11.19 -9.55
CA THR A 24 9.87 12.30 -9.56
C THR A 24 11.26 11.80 -9.15
N THR A 25 11.31 10.94 -8.14
CA THR A 25 12.55 10.29 -7.69
C THR A 25 13.10 9.37 -8.79
N ALA A 26 12.25 8.51 -9.37
CA ALA A 26 12.61 7.59 -10.44
C ALA A 26 13.18 8.32 -11.66
N ARG A 27 12.50 9.36 -12.16
CA ARG A 27 12.98 10.18 -13.29
C ARG A 27 14.34 10.82 -13.03
N SER A 28 14.64 11.15 -11.78
CA SER A 28 15.95 11.70 -11.41
C SER A 28 17.05 10.64 -11.51
N TYR A 29 16.79 9.44 -11.01
CA TYR A 29 17.72 8.31 -11.12
C TYR A 29 17.84 7.78 -12.55
N GLU A 30 16.77 7.73 -13.33
CA GLU A 30 16.79 7.34 -14.75
C GLU A 30 17.78 8.16 -15.57
N ARG A 31 17.87 9.47 -15.29
CA ARG A 31 18.77 10.40 -16.00
C ARG A 31 20.19 10.36 -15.47
N LEU A 32 20.37 10.29 -14.16
CA LEU A 32 21.69 10.42 -13.54
C LEU A 32 22.39 9.07 -13.37
N ARG A 33 21.68 8.07 -12.83
CA ARG A 33 22.22 6.77 -12.41
C ARG A 33 21.15 5.65 -12.49
N PRO A 34 20.74 5.24 -13.70
CA PRO A 34 19.58 4.35 -13.90
C PRO A 34 19.75 2.95 -13.31
N LYS A 35 20.99 2.47 -13.14
CA LYS A 35 21.29 1.15 -12.56
C LYS A 35 21.26 1.11 -11.03
N LEU A 36 21.14 2.27 -10.39
CA LEU A 36 21.41 2.40 -8.95
C LEU A 36 20.14 2.38 -8.10
N TRP A 37 19.02 2.84 -8.65
CA TRP A 37 17.76 2.92 -7.94
C TRP A 37 16.60 2.86 -8.93
N SER A 38 15.56 2.13 -8.56
CA SER A 38 14.32 2.06 -9.33
C SER A 38 13.13 2.20 -8.38
N ALA A 39 11.93 2.44 -8.92
CA ALA A 39 10.73 2.54 -8.10
C ALA A 39 10.45 1.24 -7.31
N ILE A 40 10.87 0.09 -7.85
CA ILE A 40 10.69 -1.22 -7.23
C ILE A 40 12.06 -1.69 -6.73
N PRO A 41 12.25 -1.91 -5.41
CA PRO A 41 13.50 -2.43 -4.90
C PRO A 41 13.75 -3.86 -5.38
N PRO A 42 15.01 -4.27 -5.59
CA PRO A 42 15.33 -5.67 -5.86
C PRO A 42 14.88 -6.53 -4.68
N TYR A 43 14.32 -7.69 -5.01
CA TYR A 43 13.86 -8.63 -3.99
C TYR A 43 15.06 -9.32 -3.31
N ASN A 44 15.11 -9.25 -1.98
CA ASN A 44 16.05 -10.01 -1.14
C ASN A 44 15.29 -11.07 -0.35
N ALA A 45 15.48 -12.34 -0.75
CA ALA A 45 14.81 -13.47 -0.12
C ALA A 45 15.24 -13.71 1.33
N GLN A 46 16.45 -13.31 1.75
CA GLN A 46 16.89 -13.49 3.14
C GLN A 46 16.19 -12.51 4.11
N GLN A 47 15.65 -11.40 3.60
CA GLN A 47 14.91 -10.40 4.37
C GLN A 47 13.40 -10.67 4.40
N ASP A 48 12.90 -11.61 3.60
CA ASP A 48 11.48 -11.97 3.60
C ASP A 48 11.13 -12.83 4.83
N TYR A 49 10.12 -12.39 5.57
CA TYR A 49 9.58 -13.11 6.72
C TYR A 49 9.08 -14.51 6.33
N HIS A 50 8.50 -14.68 5.15
CA HIS A 50 7.91 -15.94 4.72
C HIS A 50 8.94 -17.01 4.35
N THR A 51 10.14 -16.59 3.95
CA THR A 51 11.26 -17.48 3.61
C THR A 51 12.22 -17.69 4.78
N HIS A 52 12.07 -16.96 5.89
CA HIS A 52 12.96 -17.01 7.05
C HIS A 52 13.27 -18.43 7.54
N ARG A 53 12.27 -19.33 7.55
CA ARG A 53 12.44 -20.73 7.96
C ARG A 53 13.42 -21.50 7.06
N TYR A 54 13.40 -21.23 5.76
CA TYR A 54 14.33 -21.87 4.82
C TYR A 54 15.77 -21.45 5.12
N PHE A 55 16.01 -20.15 5.29
CA PHE A 55 17.34 -19.61 5.56
C PHE A 55 17.87 -19.96 6.97
N SER A 56 16.96 -20.20 7.92
CA SER A 56 17.29 -20.69 9.27
C SER A 56 17.52 -22.20 9.36
N SER A 57 17.25 -22.96 8.29
CA SER A 57 17.44 -24.42 8.30
C SER A 57 18.91 -24.79 8.43
N HIS A 58 19.26 -25.93 9.04
CA HIS A 58 20.66 -26.30 9.29
C HIS A 58 21.51 -26.47 8.03
N VAL A 59 20.89 -26.64 6.86
CA VAL A 59 21.58 -26.90 5.58
C VAL A 59 22.06 -25.61 4.92
N VAL A 60 21.34 -24.50 5.12
CA VAL A 60 21.52 -23.27 4.35
C VAL A 60 22.68 -22.39 4.87
N PRO A 61 22.87 -22.15 6.18
CA PRO A 61 23.95 -21.30 6.69
C PRO A 61 25.36 -21.71 6.25
N PRO A 62 25.74 -23.01 6.22
CA PRO A 62 27.05 -23.43 5.71
C PRO A 62 27.24 -23.09 4.22
N ILE A 63 26.17 -23.09 3.43
CA ILE A 63 26.20 -22.70 2.01
C ILE A 63 26.38 -21.19 1.90
N LEU A 64 25.63 -20.42 2.69
CA LEU A 64 25.71 -18.96 2.70
C LEU A 64 27.11 -18.48 3.08
N GLN A 65 27.74 -19.10 4.09
CA GLN A 65 29.13 -18.81 4.48
C GLN A 65 30.12 -19.09 3.36
N LYS A 66 29.96 -20.19 2.62
CA LYS A 66 30.84 -20.52 1.48
C LYS A 66 30.71 -19.53 0.32
N THR A 67 29.56 -18.86 0.20
CA THR A 67 29.27 -17.90 -0.87
C THR A 67 29.39 -16.45 -0.43
N ASP A 68 29.84 -16.18 0.80
CA ASP A 68 29.88 -14.84 1.41
C ASP A 68 28.51 -14.13 1.38
N GLN A 69 27.45 -14.86 1.72
CA GLN A 69 26.05 -14.40 1.74
C GLN A 69 25.38 -14.61 3.11
N ASP A 70 26.15 -14.86 4.16
CA ASP A 70 25.68 -15.11 5.53
C ASP A 70 25.28 -13.82 6.29
N HIS A 71 25.60 -12.65 5.74
CA HIS A 71 25.30 -11.33 6.32
C HIS A 71 23.97 -10.72 5.82
N GLY A 72 22.91 -11.53 5.73
CA GLY A 72 21.58 -11.09 5.28
C GLY A 72 21.40 -10.98 3.76
N GLY A 73 22.41 -11.43 3.00
CA GLY A 73 22.40 -11.53 1.54
C GLY A 73 22.24 -10.20 0.82
N THR A 74 22.39 -10.24 -0.51
CA THR A 74 22.08 -9.10 -1.35
C THR A 74 20.93 -9.42 -2.30
N GLY A 75 20.17 -8.40 -2.68
CA GLY A 75 19.24 -8.49 -3.78
C GLY A 75 19.95 -8.85 -5.09
N ARG A 76 19.16 -9.24 -6.10
CA ARG A 76 19.66 -9.63 -7.42
C ARG A 76 20.65 -8.62 -8.03
N ASP A 77 20.40 -7.33 -7.81
CA ASP A 77 21.17 -6.24 -8.43
C ASP A 77 22.40 -5.82 -7.61
N GLY A 78 22.67 -6.51 -6.50
CA GLY A 78 23.87 -6.37 -5.67
C GLY A 78 23.75 -5.36 -4.52
N TRP A 79 24.69 -5.46 -3.58
CA TRP A 79 24.67 -4.70 -2.32
C TRP A 79 24.61 -3.18 -2.49
N ILE A 80 25.21 -2.64 -3.55
CA ILE A 80 25.20 -1.20 -3.83
C ILE A 80 23.76 -0.74 -4.11
N VAL A 81 23.00 -1.51 -4.88
CA VAL A 81 21.61 -1.18 -5.21
C VAL A 81 20.74 -1.30 -3.95
N ASP A 82 20.93 -2.34 -3.14
CA ASP A 82 20.24 -2.49 -1.86
C ASP A 82 20.53 -1.31 -0.92
N TYR A 83 21.79 -0.88 -0.84
CA TYR A 83 22.19 0.29 -0.06
C TYR A 83 21.41 1.54 -0.49
N PHE A 84 21.25 1.79 -1.79
CA PHE A 84 20.49 2.95 -2.27
C PHE A 84 18.98 2.82 -2.00
N HIS A 85 18.43 1.61 -1.96
CA HIS A 85 17.03 1.35 -1.58
C HIS A 85 16.79 1.37 -0.07
N ILE A 86 17.82 1.56 0.77
CA ILE A 86 17.67 1.74 2.22
C ILE A 86 18.11 3.16 2.63
N PHE A 87 19.28 3.59 2.15
CA PHE A 87 19.97 4.80 2.59
C PHE A 87 20.12 5.87 1.50
N GLY A 88 19.74 5.58 0.26
CA GLY A 88 19.81 6.53 -0.85
C GLY A 88 18.97 7.78 -0.59
N GLN A 89 19.37 8.93 -1.14
CA GLN A 89 18.68 10.21 -0.88
C GLN A 89 17.21 10.18 -1.29
N GLY A 90 16.91 9.59 -2.46
CA GLY A 90 15.54 9.37 -2.91
C GLY A 90 14.73 8.51 -1.93
N GLN A 91 15.30 7.39 -1.50
CA GLN A 91 14.66 6.53 -0.52
C GLN A 91 14.45 7.22 0.84
N ARG A 92 15.44 7.98 1.35
CA ARG A 92 15.32 8.71 2.62
C ARG A 92 14.22 9.76 2.58
N TYR A 93 13.99 10.37 1.42
CA TYR A 93 12.85 11.27 1.23
C TYR A 93 11.53 10.49 1.29
N LEU A 94 11.42 9.39 0.55
CA LEU A 94 10.22 8.53 0.55
C LEU A 94 9.93 7.96 1.95
N ASN A 95 10.93 7.47 2.68
CA ASN A 95 10.78 6.96 4.04
C ASN A 95 10.28 8.04 5.00
N ARG A 96 10.86 9.24 4.97
CA ARG A 96 10.40 10.37 5.82
C ARG A 96 8.96 10.76 5.52
N ARG A 97 8.60 10.77 4.23
CA ARG A 97 7.23 11.03 3.77
C ARG A 97 6.26 9.95 4.28
N SER A 98 6.64 8.69 4.20
CA SER A 98 5.89 7.55 4.75
C SER A 98 5.71 7.66 6.26
N TRP A 99 6.77 7.98 7.01
CA TRP A 99 6.69 8.17 8.46
C TRP A 99 5.83 9.37 8.88
N ALA A 100 5.73 10.39 8.02
CA ALA A 100 4.82 11.51 8.22
C ALA A 100 3.35 11.20 7.82
N GLY A 101 3.03 9.95 7.49
CA GLY A 101 1.67 9.51 7.12
C GLY A 101 1.28 9.82 5.67
N ALA A 102 2.23 10.23 4.83
CA ALA A 102 1.99 10.64 3.43
C ALA A 102 2.51 9.64 2.38
N GLY A 103 2.92 8.44 2.81
CA GLY A 103 3.51 7.42 1.94
C GLY A 103 2.53 6.39 1.40
N HIS A 104 1.46 6.08 2.13
CA HIS A 104 0.45 5.16 1.63
C HIS A 104 -0.90 5.38 2.34
N SER A 105 -1.99 5.21 1.60
CA SER A 105 -3.32 5.12 2.20
C SER A 105 -3.45 3.76 2.88
N LEU A 106 -3.65 3.76 4.20
CA LEU A 106 -3.90 2.53 4.97
C LEU A 106 -5.07 1.75 4.37
N GLN A 107 -6.13 2.44 3.92
CA GLN A 107 -7.31 1.84 3.30
C GLN A 107 -6.98 1.11 1.99
N GLN A 108 -5.99 1.58 1.23
CA GLN A 108 -5.55 0.95 -0.01
C GLN A 108 -4.61 -0.23 0.26
N VAL A 109 -3.69 -0.08 1.22
CA VAL A 109 -2.71 -1.13 1.57
C VAL A 109 -3.35 -2.29 2.33
N THR A 110 -4.30 -2.02 3.22
CA THR A 110 -5.03 -3.07 3.96
C THR A 110 -6.17 -3.70 3.15
N GLY A 111 -6.46 -3.18 1.96
CA GLY A 111 -7.32 -3.82 0.95
C GLY A 111 -8.63 -4.40 1.48
N HIS A 112 -9.01 -5.58 0.95
CA HIS A 112 -10.22 -6.32 1.28
C HIS A 112 -10.45 -6.53 2.79
N SER A 113 -9.37 -6.61 3.58
CA SER A 113 -9.46 -6.78 5.03
C SER A 113 -10.10 -5.56 5.70
N TYR A 114 -9.94 -4.36 5.15
CA TYR A 114 -10.55 -3.13 5.68
C TYR A 114 -11.98 -2.90 5.19
N TYR A 115 -12.33 -3.43 4.01
CA TYR A 115 -13.65 -3.27 3.40
C TYR A 115 -14.81 -3.70 4.31
N ASN A 116 -14.57 -4.69 5.18
CA ASN A 116 -15.55 -5.18 6.16
C ASN A 116 -15.15 -4.92 7.63
N ALA A 117 -13.98 -4.33 7.90
CA ALA A 117 -13.50 -4.12 9.28
C ALA A 117 -14.19 -2.95 10.00
N ASP A 118 -14.60 -1.91 9.25
CA ASP A 118 -15.30 -0.74 9.81
C ASP A 118 -16.35 -0.26 8.79
N LEU A 119 -17.42 -1.06 8.62
CA LEU A 119 -18.56 -0.74 7.75
C LEU A 119 -19.24 0.55 8.25
N LYS A 120 -18.75 1.70 7.77
CA LYS A 120 -19.39 2.98 8.01
C LYS A 120 -20.74 3.00 7.28
N THR A 121 -21.81 3.23 8.04
CA THR A 121 -23.14 3.47 7.46
C THR A 121 -23.05 4.62 6.46
N ASN A 122 -23.31 4.33 5.19
CA ASN A 122 -23.17 5.30 4.13
C ASN A 122 -24.40 6.21 4.12
N ARG A 123 -24.27 7.49 4.52
CA ARG A 123 -25.36 8.48 4.43
C ARG A 123 -25.40 9.07 3.01
N GLY A 124 -25.68 8.23 2.03
CA GLY A 124 -25.87 8.65 0.63
C GLY A 124 -27.33 8.54 0.21
N PHE A 125 -27.66 9.12 -0.95
CA PHE A 125 -28.96 8.90 -1.60
C PHE A 125 -29.31 7.42 -1.70
N ASN A 126 -28.31 6.53 -1.76
CA ASN A 126 -28.42 5.11 -2.03
C ASN A 126 -28.83 4.23 -0.83
N GLY A 127 -29.22 4.81 0.31
CA GLY A 127 -29.55 4.08 1.54
C GLY A 127 -28.31 3.72 2.36
N ARG A 128 -28.50 3.22 3.58
CA ARG A 128 -27.43 3.09 4.59
C ARG A 128 -26.38 2.04 4.22
N PHE A 129 -26.72 1.10 3.33
CA PHE A 129 -25.80 0.11 2.80
C PHE A 129 -25.21 0.46 1.41
N GLY A 130 -25.72 1.47 0.69
CA GLY A 130 -25.11 1.99 -0.54
C GLY A 130 -25.00 1.03 -1.76
N TYR A 131 -25.29 -0.26 -1.62
CA TYR A 131 -24.96 -1.29 -2.62
C TYR A 131 -25.79 -1.27 -3.92
N ARG A 132 -26.90 -0.50 -3.99
CA ARG A 132 -27.96 -0.79 -4.98
C ARG A 132 -28.22 0.22 -6.09
N ARG A 133 -27.48 1.32 -6.23
CA ARG A 133 -27.91 2.38 -7.17
C ARG A 133 -26.92 2.76 -8.27
N ASN A 134 -25.81 2.05 -8.41
CA ASN A 134 -24.92 2.25 -9.56
C ASN A 134 -25.51 1.66 -10.85
N THR A 135 -26.32 0.60 -10.72
CA THR A 135 -27.05 -0.03 -11.83
C THR A 135 -28.49 0.52 -11.89
N PRO A 136 -28.92 1.18 -12.99
CA PRO A 136 -30.24 1.81 -13.08
C PRO A 136 -31.42 0.87 -12.79
N ALA A 137 -31.40 -0.37 -13.30
CA ALA A 137 -32.48 -1.34 -13.11
C ALA A 137 -32.66 -1.78 -11.64
N LEU A 138 -31.59 -1.74 -10.83
CA LEU A 138 -31.64 -2.10 -9.41
C LEU A 138 -32.19 -0.98 -8.52
N ARG A 139 -32.34 0.25 -9.05
CA ARG A 139 -32.98 1.38 -8.35
C ARG A 139 -34.48 1.18 -8.15
N GLN A 140 -35.11 0.37 -9.00
CA GLN A 140 -36.56 0.11 -9.00
C GLN A 140 -36.95 -1.07 -8.08
N ARG A 141 -36.00 -1.70 -7.38
CA ARG A 141 -36.23 -2.89 -6.54
C ARG A 141 -35.79 -2.64 -5.10
N SER A 142 -36.66 -2.96 -4.14
CA SER A 142 -36.37 -2.85 -2.71
C SER A 142 -35.17 -3.71 -2.29
N SER A 143 -34.37 -3.23 -1.34
CA SER A 143 -33.20 -3.94 -0.83
C SER A 143 -33.58 -5.28 -0.19
N VAL A 144 -32.88 -6.37 -0.54
CA VAL A 144 -33.06 -7.69 0.12
C VAL A 144 -32.60 -7.68 1.58
N PHE A 145 -31.86 -6.65 2.00
CA PHE A 145 -31.42 -6.47 3.38
C PHE A 145 -32.40 -5.68 4.25
N GLY A 146 -33.66 -5.50 3.80
CA GLY A 146 -34.76 -5.04 4.66
C GLY A 146 -34.74 -3.57 5.07
N GLU A 147 -34.06 -2.68 4.34
CA GLU A 147 -34.12 -1.24 4.66
C GLU A 147 -35.48 -0.64 4.26
N VAL A 148 -36.27 -0.29 5.28
CA VAL A 148 -37.46 0.56 5.13
C VAL A 148 -36.98 2.00 4.94
N THR A 149 -37.10 2.54 3.73
CA THR A 149 -36.84 3.96 3.48
C THR A 149 -38.12 4.77 3.70
N PRO A 150 -38.08 5.91 4.41
CA PRO A 150 -39.25 6.78 4.58
C PRO A 150 -39.63 7.54 3.30
N PHE A 151 -38.82 7.46 2.26
CA PHE A 151 -39.10 8.05 0.95
C PHE A 151 -39.71 7.00 0.02
N PRO A 152 -40.75 7.37 -0.77
CA PRO A 152 -41.33 6.49 -1.76
C PRO A 152 -40.29 6.08 -2.80
N LEU A 153 -40.35 4.82 -3.23
CA LEU A 153 -39.44 4.24 -4.23
C LEU A 153 -39.88 4.54 -5.67
N PHE A 154 -40.53 5.69 -5.89
CA PHE A 154 -40.87 6.24 -7.20
C PHE A 154 -40.78 7.77 -7.12
#